data_AF-A0A920EU73-F1
#
_entry.id   AF-A0A920EU73-F1
#
_cell.length_a   1.000
_cell.length_b   1.000
_cell.length_c   1.000
_cell.angle_alpha   90.00
_cell.angle_beta   90.00
_cell.angle_gamma   90.00
#
_symmetry.space_group_name_H-M   'P 1'
#
loop_
_entity.id
_entity.type
_entity.pdbx_description
1 polymer ?
#
loop_
_entity_poly.entity_id
_entity_poly.type
_entity_poly.pdbx_seq_one_letter_code
_entity_poly.pdbx_strand_id
1 'polypeptide(L)'
;MQYLVKYKLFFHTFNKEIEDTIKLDNGLSYFNGERNCSVYNEADAVDYVKAIHKLGEIDKLFKFPQEIYDSEYGEVGATSLKILRCWLG
;
A
#
# COMPACT_ATOMS: atom_id res chain seq x y z
N MET A 1 -12.70 4.42 15.36
CA MET A 1 -12.07 3.09 15.24
C MET A 1 -11.22 3.13 13.99
N GLN A 2 -9.93 2.88 14.12
CA GLN A 2 -9.01 2.90 12.99
C GLN A 2 -8.43 1.49 12.79
N TYR A 3 -8.15 1.13 11.56
CA TYR A 3 -7.41 -0.09 11.24
C TYR A 3 -5.95 0.29 10.98
N LEU A 4 -5.04 -0.43 11.63
CA LEU A 4 -3.61 -0.33 11.43
C LEU A 4 -3.17 -1.53 10.59
N VAL A 5 -2.74 -1.28 9.36
CA VAL A 5 -2.19 -2.32 8.50
C VAL A 5 -0.69 -2.13 8.45
N LYS A 6 0.06 -3.09 9.01
CA LYS A 6 1.51 -3.19 8.86
C LYS A 6 1.83 -4.04 7.63
N TYR A 7 2.71 -3.53 6.78
CA TYR A 7 3.02 -4.13 5.49
C TYR A 7 4.47 -3.87 5.09
N LYS A 8 4.92 -4.61 4.09
CA LYS A 8 6.28 -4.60 3.58
C LYS A 8 6.25 -4.52 2.05
N LEU A 9 6.98 -3.56 1.50
CA LEU A 9 7.21 -3.47 0.07
C LEU A 9 8.61 -3.96 -0.28
N PHE A 10 8.68 -4.74 -1.35
CA PHE A 10 9.92 -5.18 -1.99
C PHE A 10 10.07 -4.45 -3.32
N PHE A 11 11.19 -3.77 -3.51
CA PHE A 11 11.58 -3.12 -4.75
C PHE A 11 12.59 -4.01 -5.46
N HIS A 12 12.13 -4.76 -6.47
CA HIS A 12 12.98 -5.72 -7.19
C HIS A 12 14.12 -5.01 -7.92
N THR A 13 13.85 -3.85 -8.50
CA THR A 13 14.83 -3.05 -9.24
C THR A 13 16.04 -2.64 -8.40
N PHE A 14 15.83 -2.38 -7.10
CA PHE A 14 16.89 -1.92 -6.19
C PHE A 14 17.30 -2.99 -5.17
N ASN A 15 16.71 -4.18 -5.25
CA ASN A 15 16.82 -5.23 -4.24
C ASN A 15 16.66 -4.70 -2.81
N LYS A 16 15.67 -3.81 -2.60
CA LYS A 16 15.44 -3.08 -1.35
C LYS A 16 14.09 -3.43 -0.76
N GLU A 17 14.04 -3.52 0.56
CA GLU A 17 12.84 -3.80 1.32
C GLU A 17 12.53 -2.67 2.29
N ILE A 18 11.27 -2.26 2.36
CA ILE A 18 10.79 -1.23 3.28
C ILE A 18 9.53 -1.73 3.99
N GLU A 19 9.48 -1.57 5.31
CA GLU A 19 8.30 -1.84 6.13
C GLU A 19 7.68 -0.52 6.58
N ASP A 20 6.35 -0.44 6.57
CA ASP A 20 5.62 0.68 7.14
C ASP A 20 4.22 0.25 7.62
N THR A 21 3.50 1.19 8.22
CA THR A 21 2.16 1.01 8.76
C THR A 21 1.25 2.13 8.30
N ILE A 22 0.13 1.78 7.68
CA ILE A 22 -0.90 2.72 7.26
C ILE A 22 -2.09 2.66 8.22
N LYS A 23 -2.63 3.84 8.53
CA LYS A 23 -3.84 4.01 9.33
C LYS A 23 -5.02 4.25 8.40
N LEU A 24 -6.06 3.45 8.54
CA LEU A 24 -7.28 3.54 7.74
C LEU A 24 -8.46 3.80 8.67
N ASP A 25 -9.22 4.86 8.41
CA ASP A 25 -10.44 5.14 9.15
C ASP A 25 -11.55 4.14 8.80
N ASN A 26 -12.32 3.72 9.80
CA ASN A 26 -13.53 2.95 9.56
C ASN A 26 -14.51 3.79 8.72
N GLY A 27 -15.04 3.18 7.64
CA GLY A 27 -15.86 3.84 6.64
C GLY A 27 -15.08 4.54 5.53
N LEU A 28 -13.74 4.45 5.49
CA LEU A 28 -12.93 4.97 4.38
C LEU A 28 -13.33 4.27 3.08
N SER A 29 -13.81 5.05 2.12
CA SER A 29 -14.14 4.54 0.79
C SER A 29 -12.94 4.54 -0.15
N TYR A 30 -12.83 3.49 -0.97
CA TYR A 30 -11.79 3.33 -1.98
C TYR A 30 -12.31 2.61 -3.21
N PHE A 31 -11.65 2.80 -4.34
CA PHE A 31 -11.92 2.04 -5.55
C PHE A 31 -10.92 0.90 -5.65
N ASN A 32 -11.39 -0.34 -5.81
CA ASN A 32 -10.51 -1.51 -5.88
C ASN A 32 -10.11 -1.90 -7.33
N GLY A 33 -10.50 -1.10 -8.32
CA GLY A 33 -10.34 -1.40 -9.75
C GLY A 33 -11.62 -1.93 -10.42
N GLU A 34 -12.57 -2.45 -9.64
CA GLU A 34 -13.83 -3.02 -10.15
C GLU A 34 -15.04 -2.27 -9.60
N ARG A 35 -15.02 -1.91 -8.31
CA ARG A 35 -16.11 -1.24 -7.63
C ARG A 35 -15.61 -0.34 -6.51
N ASN A 36 -16.50 0.52 -6.03
CA ASN A 36 -16.30 1.25 -4.79
C ASN A 36 -16.50 0.30 -3.60
N CYS A 37 -15.52 0.27 -2.72
CA CYS A 37 -15.48 -0.48 -1.48
C CYS A 37 -15.32 0.49 -0.30
N SER A 38 -15.59 0.03 0.91
CA SER A 38 -15.38 0.79 2.13
C SER A 38 -14.77 -0.10 3.19
N VAL A 39 -13.91 0.47 4.03
CA VAL A 39 -13.22 -0.27 5.10
C VAL A 39 -14.13 -0.42 6.31
N TYR A 40 -14.62 -1.64 6.60
CA TYR A 40 -15.43 -1.92 7.80
C TYR A 40 -14.89 -3.05 8.67
N ASN A 41 -13.86 -3.75 8.20
CA ASN A 41 -13.21 -4.85 8.91
C ASN A 41 -11.73 -4.95 8.50
N GLU A 42 -10.99 -5.84 9.17
CA GLU A 42 -9.56 -6.05 8.88
C GLU A 42 -9.29 -6.56 7.46
N ALA A 43 -10.21 -7.35 6.88
CA ALA A 43 -10.05 -7.84 5.52
C ALA A 43 -10.20 -6.72 4.48
N ASP A 44 -11.16 -5.81 4.68
CA ASP A 44 -11.35 -4.63 3.83
C ASP A 44 -10.14 -3.69 3.95
N ALA A 45 -9.60 -3.53 5.16
CA ALA A 45 -8.39 -2.74 5.39
C ALA A 45 -7.18 -3.32 4.64
N VAL A 46 -7.03 -4.64 4.62
CA VAL A 46 -6.00 -5.33 3.84
C VAL A 46 -6.25 -5.19 2.34
N ASP A 47 -7.49 -5.30 1.90
CA ASP A 47 -7.87 -5.18 0.48
C ASP A 47 -7.61 -3.77 -0.05
N TYR A 48 -7.87 -2.73 0.76
CA TYR A 48 -7.48 -1.35 0.46
C TYR A 48 -6.00 -1.23 0.10
N VAL A 49 -5.11 -1.76 0.95
CA VAL A 49 -3.65 -1.67 0.72
C VAL A 49 -3.24 -2.42 -0.54
N LYS A 50 -3.85 -3.59 -0.80
CA LYS A 50 -3.62 -4.36 -2.04
C LYS A 50 -4.13 -3.64 -3.28
N ALA A 51 -5.31 -3.02 -3.20
CA ALA A 51 -5.90 -2.26 -4.29
C ALA A 51 -5.01 -1.09 -4.68
N ILE A 52 -4.52 -0.32 -3.71
CA ILE A 52 -3.62 0.80 -3.96
C ILE A 52 -2.33 0.33 -4.63
N HIS A 53 -1.72 -0.77 -4.15
CA HIS A 53 -0.54 -1.34 -4.79
C HIS A 53 -0.84 -1.80 -6.24
N LYS A 54 -1.98 -2.45 -6.48
CA LYS A 54 -2.38 -2.95 -7.80
C LYS A 54 -2.68 -1.82 -8.80
N LEU A 55 -3.25 -0.73 -8.33
CA LEU A 55 -3.58 0.45 -9.15
C LEU A 55 -2.35 1.33 -9.43
N GLY A 56 -1.18 0.98 -8.90
CA GLY A 56 0.06 1.75 -9.09
C GLY A 56 0.08 3.05 -8.28
N GLU A 57 -0.87 3.27 -7.37
CA GLU A 57 -0.96 4.45 -6.51
C GLU A 57 -0.12 4.26 -5.23
N ILE A 58 1.05 3.64 -5.38
CA ILE A 58 1.92 3.23 -4.26
C ILE A 58 2.40 4.42 -3.41
N ASP A 59 2.38 5.63 -3.98
CA ASP A 59 2.63 6.92 -3.32
C ASP A 59 1.62 7.21 -2.20
N LYS A 60 0.39 6.69 -2.31
CA LYS A 60 -0.62 6.80 -1.25
C LYS A 60 -0.32 5.89 -0.07
N LEU A 61 0.40 4.80 -0.29
CA LEU A 61 0.85 3.93 0.79
C LEU A 61 2.02 4.58 1.53
N PHE A 62 2.95 5.22 0.83
CA PHE A 62 4.12 5.83 1.46
C PHE A 62 4.57 7.06 0.67
N LYS A 63 5.05 8.06 1.41
CA LYS A 63 5.88 9.13 0.86
C LYS A 63 7.27 8.57 0.53
N PHE A 64 7.38 7.86 -0.58
CA PHE A 64 8.68 7.42 -1.08
C PHE A 64 9.55 8.64 -1.39
N PRO A 65 10.81 8.70 -0.90
CA PRO A 65 11.74 9.73 -1.32
C PRO A 65 12.01 9.61 -2.82
N GLN A 66 12.07 10.76 -3.51
CA GLN A 66 12.30 10.88 -4.96
C GLN A 66 13.50 10.05 -5.47
N GLU A 67 14.51 9.82 -4.62
CA GLU A 67 15.74 9.07 -4.92
C GLU A 67 15.52 7.64 -5.43
N ILE A 68 14.34 7.04 -5.21
CA ILE A 68 14.01 5.67 -5.68
C ILE A 68 13.37 5.70 -7.09
N TYR A 69 12.87 6.86 -7.55
CA TYR A 69 12.38 7.05 -8.92
C TYR A 69 13.49 7.40 -9.92
N ASP A 70 14.65 7.87 -9.43
CA ASP A 70 15.86 8.16 -10.21
C ASP A 70 16.61 6.87 -10.64
N SER A 71 15.89 5.90 -11.21
CA SER A 71 16.54 5.13 -12.27
C SER A 71 16.89 6.12 -13.38
N GLU A 72 17.99 5.93 -14.11
CA GLU A 72 18.35 6.78 -15.28
C GLU A 72 17.22 6.90 -16.33
N TYR A 73 16.12 6.15 -16.18
CA TYR A 73 15.00 6.03 -17.11
C TYR A 73 13.60 6.33 -16.51
N GLY A 74 13.48 6.67 -15.21
CA GLY A 74 12.20 7.04 -14.59
C GLY A 74 11.12 5.95 -14.56
N GLU A 75 11.48 4.67 -14.74
CA GLU A 75 10.50 3.58 -14.76
C GLU A 75 10.15 3.09 -13.36
N VAL A 76 8.85 2.88 -13.10
CA VAL A 76 8.38 2.25 -11.86
C VAL A 76 8.86 0.81 -11.85
N GLY A 77 9.89 0.55 -11.04
CA GLY A 77 10.42 -0.79 -10.86
C GLY A 77 9.36 -1.80 -10.46
N ALA A 78 9.59 -3.09 -10.77
CA ALA A 78 8.69 -4.13 -10.29
C ALA A 78 8.66 -4.11 -8.76
N THR A 79 7.48 -3.90 -8.17
CA THR A 79 7.26 -3.92 -6.73
C THR A 79 6.43 -5.12 -6.30
N SER A 80 6.64 -5.59 -5.09
CA SER A 80 5.80 -6.61 -4.47
C SER A 80 5.39 -6.18 -3.07
N LEU A 81 4.12 -6.42 -2.74
CA LEU A 81 3.53 -6.09 -1.45
C LEU A 81 3.32 -7.36 -0.63
N LYS A 82 3.75 -7.31 0.63
CA LYS A 82 3.46 -8.33 1.64
C LYS A 82 2.79 -7.69 2.85
N ILE A 83 1.61 -8.18 3.19
CA ILE A 83 0.92 -7.76 4.41
C ILE A 83 1.52 -8.54 5.58
N LEU A 84 1.95 -7.84 6.62
CA LEU A 84 2.55 -8.44 7.81
C LEU A 84 1.49 -8.68 8.88
N ARG A 85 0.65 -7.68 9.16
CA ARG A 85 -0.39 -7.78 10.18
C ARG A 85 -1.42 -6.66 10.00
N CYS A 86 -2.67 -6.92 10.36
CA CYS A 86 -3.72 -5.91 10.49
C CYS A 86 -4.32 -6.02 11.90
N TRP A 87 -4.68 -4.89 12.50
CA TRP A 87 -5.41 -4.86 13.77
C TRP A 87 -6.19 -3.55 13.93
N LEU A 88 -7.20 -3.55 14.78
CA LEU A 88 -7.90 -2.35 15.23
C LEU A 88 -7.03 -1.54 16.21
N GLY A 89 -6.93 -0.23 15.98
CA GLY A 89 -6.25 0.75 16.81
C GLY A 89 -7.12 1.93 17.22
#